data_AF-A0A914BIL9-F1
#
_entry.id   AF-A0A914BIL9-F1
#
_cell.length_a   1.000
_cell.length_b   1.000
_cell.length_c   1.000
_cell.angle_alpha   90.00
_cell.angle_beta   90.00
_cell.angle_gamma   90.00
#
_symmetry.space_group_name_H-M   'P 1'
#
loop_
_entity.id
_entity.type
_entity.pdbx_description
1 polymer ?
#
loop_
_entity_poly.entity_id
_entity_poly.type
_entity_poly.pdbx_seq_one_letter_code
_entity_poly.pdbx_strand_id
1 'polypeptide(L)' 'MDLKTDIQAADPEVAVDGRVGRSTSFEVTLNGQLLYSKLEVGRFPVHKEIVDAIMKYNGEDEVKPVDGTQKKTSKSCVVL' A
#
# COMPACT_ATOMS: atom_id res chain seq x y z
N MET A 1 13.76 2.80 -10.55
CA MET A 1 12.52 2.04 -10.82
C MET A 1 11.63 2.36 -9.65
N ASP A 2 10.63 3.18 -9.91
CA ASP A 2 9.87 3.89 -8.90
C ASP A 2 8.45 3.34 -8.94
N LEU A 3 7.93 2.91 -7.79
CA LEU A 3 6.62 2.25 -7.69
C LEU A 3 5.51 3.11 -8.31
N LYS A 4 5.62 4.44 -8.16
CA LYS A 4 4.71 5.41 -8.77
C LYS A 4 4.63 5.24 -10.29
N THR A 5 5.78 5.10 -10.95
CA THR A 5 5.84 5.00 -12.41
C THR A 5 5.24 3.68 -12.90
N ASP A 6 5.49 2.58 -12.18
CA ASP A 6 4.89 1.27 -12.50
C ASP A 6 3.35 1.32 -12.39
N ILE A 7 2.82 1.97 -11.34
CA ILE A 7 1.37 2.14 -11.16
C ILE A 7 0.77 3.05 -12.22
N GLN A 8 1.40 4.19 -12.55
CA GLN A 8 0.91 5.09 -13.58
C GLN A 8 0.98 4.50 -14.99
N ALA A 9 1.95 3.61 -15.25
CA ALA A 9 2.03 2.87 -16.51
C ALA A 9 0.95 1.79 -16.63
N ALA A 10 0.55 1.21 -15.50
CA ALA A 10 -0.53 0.25 -15.39
C ALA A 10 -1.90 0.91 -15.55
N ASP A 11 -2.13 2.01 -14.84
CA ASP A 11 -3.37 2.76 -14.86
C ASP A 11 -3.06 4.27 -14.67
N PRO A 12 -3.22 5.09 -15.72
CA PRO A 12 -2.93 6.52 -15.66
C PRO A 12 -3.99 7.32 -14.88
N GLU A 13 -5.15 6.76 -14.57
CA GLU A 13 -6.19 7.42 -13.77
C GLU A 13 -5.90 7.32 -12.26
N VAL A 14 -5.03 6.39 -11.85
CA VAL A 14 -4.66 6.21 -10.45
C VAL A 14 -3.74 7.33 -9.97
N ALA A 15 -4.26 8.14 -9.04
CA ALA A 15 -3.49 9.17 -8.35
C ALA A 15 -2.59 8.54 -7.28
N VAL A 16 -1.28 8.52 -7.52
CA VAL A 16 -0.28 8.07 -6.55
C VAL A 16 0.30 9.26 -5.80
N ASP A 17 0.00 9.33 -4.50
CA ASP A 17 0.59 10.31 -3.59
C ASP A 17 1.67 9.66 -2.70
N GLY A 18 2.78 10.38 -2.52
CA GLY A 18 3.92 9.93 -1.72
C GLY A 18 4.09 10.81 -0.50
N ARG A 19 3.58 10.37 0.64
CA ARG A 19 3.81 11.04 1.93
C ARG A 19 5.05 10.49 2.63
N VAL A 20 5.84 11.40 3.21
CA VAL A 20 6.97 11.02 4.06
C VAL A 20 6.41 10.54 5.41
N GLY A 21 6.44 9.22 5.62
CA GLY A 21 6.03 8.60 6.88
C GLY A 21 7.14 8.59 7.94
N ARG A 22 6.93 7.80 8.99
CA ARG A 22 7.92 7.61 10.06
C ARG A 22 9.21 7.02 9.49
N SER A 23 10.35 7.46 10.00
CA SER A 23 11.65 6.89 9.65
C SER A 23 11.60 5.35 9.74
N THR A 24 12.13 4.68 8.71
CA THR A 24 12.15 3.21 8.50
C THR A 24 10.85 2.52 8.05
N SER A 25 9.71 3.21 8.10
CA SER A 25 8.38 2.64 7.75
C SER A 25 8.08 2.82 6.26
N PHE A 26 7.38 1.85 5.68
CA PHE A 26 6.87 1.96 4.32
C PHE A 26 5.47 1.36 4.29
N GLU A 27 4.48 2.23 4.08
CA GLU A 27 3.07 1.89 4.10
C GLU A 27 2.45 2.31 2.78
N VAL A 28 1.68 1.40 2.19
CA VAL A 28 0.95 1.65 0.96
C VAL A 28 -0.53 1.59 1.31
N THR A 29 -1.25 2.67 1.03
CA THR A 29 -2.69 2.76 1.25
C THR A 29 -3.40 3.00 -0.07
N LEU A 30 -4.47 2.26 -0.31
CA LEU A 30 -5.31 2.38 -1.49
C LEU A 30 -6.70 2.82 -1.02
N ASN A 31 -7.18 3.98 -1.48
CA ASN A 31 -8.47 4.58 -1.06
C ASN A 31 -8.65 4.67 0.47
N GLY A 32 -7.56 4.92 1.20
CA GLY A 32 -7.57 5.02 2.66
C GLY A 32 -7.53 3.68 3.41
N GLN A 33 -7.53 2.54 2.69
CA GLN A 33 -7.35 1.22 3.26
C GLN A 33 -5.88 0.78 3.16
N LEU A 34 -5.36 0.14 4.20
CA LEU A 34 -3.98 -0.35 4.24
C LEU A 34 -3.81 -1.54 3.29
N LEU A 35 -3.03 -1.35 2.23
CA LEU A 35 -2.68 -2.39 1.26
C LEU A 35 -1.41 -3.15 1.68
N TYR A 36 -0.42 -2.43 2.24
CA TYR A 36 0.85 -3.01 2.65
C TYR A 36 1.46 -2.23 3.80
N SER A 37 2.06 -2.93 4.76
CA SER A 37 2.92 -2.33 5.78
C SER A 37 4.23 -3.10 5.92
N LYS A 38 5.34 -2.45 5.57
CA LYS A 38 6.69 -2.99 5.76
C LYS A 38 6.97 -3.33 7.23
N LEU A 39 6.37 -2.62 8.18
CA LEU A 39 6.55 -2.93 9.59
C LEU A 39 5.91 -4.28 9.97
N GLU A 40 4.81 -4.65 9.31
CA GLU A 40 4.13 -5.92 9.55
C GLU A 40 4.83 -7.07 8.83
N VAL A 41 5.23 -6.86 7.57
CA VAL A 41 5.86 -7.91 6.76
C VAL A 41 7.35 -8.06 7.07
N GLY A 42 8.01 -7.00 7.55
CA GLY A 42 9.44 -6.97 7.82
C GLY A 42 10.32 -6.87 6.56
N ARG A 43 9.72 -6.70 5.37
CA ARG A 43 10.42 -6.55 4.09
C ARG A 43 9.84 -5.40 3.27
N PHE A 44 10.57 -4.99 2.22
CA PHE A 44 10.02 -4.04 1.26
C PHE A 44 9.01 -4.74 0.34
N PRO A 45 7.93 -4.05 -0.09
CA PRO A 45 6.95 -4.63 -0.98
C PRO A 45 7.54 -4.91 -2.36
N VAL A 46 7.09 -5.98 -3.00
CA VAL A 46 7.42 -6.26 -4.40
C VAL A 46 6.52 -5.40 -5.27
N HIS A 47 7.11 -4.59 -6.16
CA HIS A 47 6.35 -3.67 -7.03
C HIS A 47 5.21 -4.37 -7.78
N LYS A 48 5.49 -5.54 -8.36
CA LYS A 48 4.48 -6.31 -9.11
C LYS A 48 3.28 -6.70 -8.25
N GLU A 49 3.48 -7.08 -7.00
CA GLU A 49 2.38 -7.47 -6.11
C GLU A 49 1.50 -6.28 -5.77
N ILE A 50 2.10 -5.12 -5.55
CA ILE A 50 1.36 -3.88 -5.28
C ILE A 50 0.53 -3.47 -6.50
N VAL A 51 1.15 -3.46 -7.68
CA VAL A 51 0.45 -3.10 -8.93
C VAL A 51 -0.69 -4.07 -9.22
N ASP A 52 -0.47 -5.37 -9.08
CA ASP A 52 -1.51 -6.39 -9.30
C ASP A 52 -2.67 -6.26 -8.30
N ALA A 53 -2.37 -5.95 -7.04
CA ALA A 53 -3.40 -5.72 -6.02
C ALA A 53 -4.21 -4.44 -6.29
N ILE A 54 -3.56 -3.38 -6.77
CA ILE A 54 -4.24 -2.14 -7.20
C ILE A 54 -5.11 -2.42 -8.42
N MET A 55 -4.59 -3.12 -9.43
CA MET A 55 -5.36 -3.48 -10.64
C MET A 55 -6.56 -4.38 -10.34
N LYS A 56 -6.45 -5.26 -9.34
CA LYS A 56 -7.57 -6.11 -8.90
C LYS A 56 -8.62 -5.36 -8.09
N TYR A 57 -8.29 -4.16 -7.62
CA TYR A 57 -9.19 -3.36 -6.81
C TYR A 57 -10.15 -2.56 -7.70
N ASN A 58 -11.44 -2.89 -7.67
CA ASN A 58 -12.46 -2.26 -8.51
C ASN A 58 -13.13 -1.02 -7.89
N GLY A 59 -12.57 -0.43 -6.83
CA GLY A 59 -13.15 0.77 -6.20
C GLY A 59 -14.18 0.50 -5.10
N GLU A 60 -14.85 -0.66 -5.12
CA GLU A 60 -15.99 -0.97 -4.25
C GLU A 60 -15.73 -2.11 -3.24
N ASP A 61 -14.68 -2.91 -3.47
CA ASP A 61 -14.32 -4.05 -2.62
C ASP A 61 -13.39 -3.68 -1.46
N GLU A 62 -13.22 -4.58 -0.48
CA GLU A 62 -12.16 -4.46 0.53
C GLU A 62 -10.77 -4.68 -0.11
N VAL A 63 -9.83 -3.76 0.14
CA VAL A 63 -8.43 -3.94 -0.24
C VAL A 63 -7.84 -5.18 0.46
N LYS A 64 -7.38 -6.15 -0.32
CA LYS A 64 -6.70 -7.33 0.20
C LYS A 64 -5.23 -7.00 0.45
N PRO A 65 -4.74 -7.09 1.70
CA PRO A 65 -3.36 -6.76 2.00
C PRO A 65 -2.42 -7.76 1.32
N VAL A 66 -1.41 -7.24 0.64
CA VAL A 66 -0.35 -8.05 0.06
C VAL A 66 0.68 -8.41 1.15
N ASP A 67 0.86 -9.70 1.38
CA ASP A 67 1.91 -10.29 2.22
C ASP A 67 1.97 -9.91 3.71
N GLY A 68 0.86 -9.51 4.33
CA GLY A 68 0.79 -9.36 5.80
C GLY A 68 -0.49 -9.95 6.32
N THR A 69 -0.45 -11.22 6.73
CA THR A 69 -1.54 -11.96 7.39
C THR A 69 -2.35 -11.06 8.30
N GLN A 70 -3.66 -10.99 8.03
CA GLN A 70 -4.62 -10.38 8.93
C GLN A 70 -4.36 -10.82 10.37
N LYS A 71 -3.85 -9.92 11.21
CA LYS A 71 -4.03 -10.03 12.66
C LYS A 71 -4.10 -8.66 13.29
N LYS A 72 -5.36 -8.25 13.51
CA LYS A 72 -5.82 -7.28 14.50
C LYS A 72 -4.84 -7.16 15.68
N THR A 73 -4.48 -5.95 16.07
CA THR A 73 -5.00 -5.32 17.30
C THR A 73 -4.37 -3.94 17.45
N SER A 74 -5.23 -2.92 17.40
CA SER A 74 -5.11 -1.58 17.96
C SER A 74 -3.76 -1.23 18.60
N LYS A 75 -3.08 -0.20 18.08
CA LYS A 75 -2.72 0.98 18.86
C LYS A 75 -2.81 2.20 17.96
N SER A 76 -3.59 3.18 18.40
CA SER A 76 -3.67 4.52 17.83
C SER A 76 -2.26 5.03 17.53
N CYS A 77 -2.02 5.53 16.32
CA CYS A 77 -0.89 6.40 16.10
C CYS A 77 -1.35 7.52 15.18
N VAL A 78 -1.77 8.62 15.80
CA VAL A 78 -1.78 9.93 15.17
C VAL A 78 -0.32 10.28 14.91
N VAL A 79 0.03 10.67 13.69
CA VAL A 79 1.33 11.27 13.38
C VAL A 79 1.06 12.55 12.62
N LEU A 80 1.51 13.67 13.22
CA LEU A 80 1.47 15.05 12.71
C LEU A 80 2.24 15.22 11.40
#